data_AF-A0A1H9YMD7-F1
#
_entry.id   AF-A0A1H9YMD7-F1
#
_cell.length_a   1.000
_cell.length_b   1.000
_cell.length_c   1.000
_cell.angle_alpha   90.00
_cell.angle_beta   90.00
_cell.angle_gamma   90.00
#
_symmetry.space_group_name_H-M   'P 1'
#
loop_
_entity.id
_entity.type
_entity.pdbx_description
1 polymer ?
#
loop_
_entity_poly.entity_id
_entity_poly.type
_entity_poly.pdbx_seq_one_letter_code
_entity_poly.pdbx_strand_id
1 'polypeptide(L)'
;MELNEIIPVVEKKAEQIADQEIVKYNKDFPEVNLTDDARIAVKQRAISQLTLQLSKFRFKSDTDLEEQFDKWFETTEQDDLHRACRHCLEDEARKIRESNGHNLSSLDQYLKKHLGDVHTVE
;
A
#
# COMPACT_ATOMS: atom_id res chain seq x y z
N MET A 1 6.95 15.10 26.51
CA MET A 1 6.15 14.26 25.62
C MET A 1 7.05 13.14 25.16
N GLU A 2 6.74 11.92 25.56
CA GLU A 2 7.59 10.75 25.33
C GLU A 2 7.33 10.19 23.93
N LEU A 3 8.36 9.68 23.25
CA LEU A 3 8.23 9.00 21.94
C LEU A 3 7.17 7.90 21.95
N ASN A 4 6.92 7.30 23.11
CA ASN A 4 5.91 6.27 23.34
C ASN A 4 4.46 6.74 23.08
N GLU A 5 4.18 8.04 23.16
CA GLU A 5 2.85 8.61 22.89
C GLU A 5 2.65 8.96 21.41
N ILE A 6 3.76 9.18 20.68
CA ILE A 6 3.77 9.59 19.27
C ILE A 6 3.59 8.39 18.35
N ILE A 7 4.26 7.27 18.64
CA ILE A 7 4.24 6.08 17.79
C ILE A 7 2.80 5.59 17.50
N PRO A 8 1.89 5.45 18.50
CA PRO A 8 0.54 4.98 18.24
C PRO A 8 -0.29 5.91 17.35
N VAL A 9 -0.11 7.23 17.46
CA VAL A 9 -0.81 8.22 16.62
C VAL A 9 -0.42 8.05 15.16
N VAL A 10 0.88 7.83 14.93
CA VAL A 10 1.48 7.69 13.61
C VAL A 10 1.08 6.36 12.98
N GLU A 11 1.20 5.25 13.71
CA GLU A 11 0.78 3.93 13.24
C GLU A 11 -0.70 3.93 12.85
N LYS A 12 -1.56 4.47 13.70
CA LYS A 12 -3.00 4.58 13.44
C LYS A 12 -3.29 5.38 12.17
N LYS A 13 -2.62 6.54 11.97
CA LYS A 13 -2.83 7.34 10.74
C LYS A 13 -2.31 6.62 9.50
N ALA A 14 -1.14 6.01 9.57
CA ALA A 14 -0.57 5.24 8.46
C ALA A 14 -1.47 4.08 8.05
N GLU A 15 -1.99 3.31 9.01
CA GLU A 15 -2.92 2.21 8.77
C GLU A 15 -4.23 2.71 8.14
N GLN A 16 -4.79 3.82 8.63
CA GLN A 16 -6.00 4.40 8.07
C GLN A 16 -5.82 4.77 6.59
N ILE A 17 -4.71 5.40 6.22
CA ILE A 17 -4.42 5.78 4.84
C ILE A 17 -4.17 4.56 3.97
N ALA A 18 -3.43 3.57 4.47
CA ALA A 18 -3.22 2.31 3.78
C ALA A 18 -4.55 1.59 3.49
N ASP A 19 -5.45 1.50 4.48
CA ASP A 19 -6.75 0.87 4.31
C ASP A 19 -7.63 1.60 3.29
N GLN A 20 -7.63 2.94 3.31
CA GLN A 20 -8.35 3.75 2.32
C GLN A 20 -7.83 3.49 0.89
N GLU A 21 -6.51 3.46 0.71
CA GLU A 21 -5.90 3.19 -0.59
C GLU A 21 -6.14 1.74 -1.05
N ILE A 22 -6.07 0.76 -0.15
CA ILE A 22 -6.40 -0.64 -0.46
C ILE A 22 -7.85 -0.76 -0.93
N VAL A 23 -8.80 -0.12 -0.24
CA VAL A 23 -10.23 -0.14 -0.63
C VAL A 23 -10.42 0.51 -2.00
N LYS A 24 -9.78 1.66 -2.24
CA LYS A 24 -9.85 2.36 -3.52
C LYS A 24 -9.26 1.53 -4.65
N TYR A 25 -8.08 0.95 -4.43
CA TYR A 25 -7.40 0.12 -5.42
C TYR A 25 -8.21 -1.16 -5.75
N ASN A 26 -8.81 -1.81 -4.76
CA ASN A 26 -9.70 -2.96 -5.00
C ASN A 26 -10.96 -2.59 -5.81
N LYS A 27 -11.46 -1.34 -5.68
CA LYS A 27 -12.58 -0.86 -6.49
C LYS A 27 -12.16 -0.58 -7.94
N ASP A 28 -10.97 -0.01 -8.11
CA ASP A 28 -10.43 0.34 -9.42
C ASP A 28 -9.94 -0.92 -10.19
N PHE A 29 -9.47 -1.94 -9.47
CA PHE A 29 -8.89 -3.18 -10.02
C PHE A 29 -9.40 -4.44 -9.27
N PRO A 30 -10.70 -4.77 -9.38
CA PRO A 30 -11.29 -5.90 -8.68
C PRO A 30 -10.70 -7.26 -9.12
N GLU A 31 -10.10 -7.33 -10.30
CA GLU A 31 -9.52 -8.55 -10.87
C GLU A 31 -8.19 -8.98 -10.22
N VAL A 32 -7.52 -8.07 -9.51
CA VAL A 32 -6.20 -8.35 -8.92
C VAL A 32 -6.29 -9.31 -7.73
N ASN A 33 -7.43 -9.40 -7.05
CA ASN A 33 -7.63 -10.20 -5.84
C ASN A 33 -6.46 -10.06 -4.85
N LEU A 34 -6.27 -8.85 -4.30
CA LEU A 34 -5.18 -8.56 -3.36
C LEU A 34 -5.17 -9.55 -2.20
N THR A 35 -4.06 -10.28 -2.07
CA THR A 35 -3.80 -11.24 -0.99
C THR A 35 -3.64 -10.54 0.36
N ASP A 36 -3.82 -11.29 1.45
CA ASP A 36 -3.61 -10.75 2.80
C ASP A 36 -2.16 -10.27 3.00
N ASP A 37 -1.19 -10.99 2.45
CA ASP A 37 0.22 -10.59 2.47
C ASP A 37 0.45 -9.25 1.77
N ALA A 38 -0.18 -9.01 0.62
CA ALA A 38 -0.09 -7.74 -0.10
C ALA A 38 -0.69 -6.60 0.73
N ARG A 39 -1.82 -6.83 1.40
CA ARG A 39 -2.46 -5.84 2.28
C ARG A 39 -1.55 -5.50 3.47
N ILE A 40 -0.94 -6.51 4.10
CA ILE A 40 0.00 -6.33 5.21
C ILE A 40 1.24 -5.56 4.74
N ALA A 41 1.79 -5.89 3.56
CA ALA A 41 2.95 -5.20 3.00
C ALA A 41 2.68 -3.70 2.80
N VAL A 42 1.50 -3.33 2.29
CA VAL A 42 1.12 -1.93 2.10
C VAL A 42 1.00 -1.20 3.44
N LYS A 43 0.41 -1.83 4.47
CA LYS A 43 0.35 -1.25 5.82
C LYS A 43 1.73 -1.02 6.42
N GLN A 44 2.60 -2.03 6.36
CA GLN A 44 3.98 -1.92 6.83
C GLN A 44 4.75 -0.83 6.09
N ARG A 45 4.52 -0.70 4.77
CA ARG A 45 5.13 0.33 3.95
C ARG A 45 4.67 1.72 4.36
N ALA A 46 3.38 1.90 4.60
CA ALA A 46 2.81 3.17 5.07
C ALA A 46 3.36 3.57 6.44
N ILE A 47 3.39 2.64 7.41
CA ILE A 47 3.95 2.87 8.74
C ILE A 47 5.43 3.26 8.64
N SER A 48 6.21 2.49 7.87
CA SER A 48 7.64 2.77 7.69
C SER A 48 7.89 4.13 7.06
N GLN A 49 7.11 4.47 6.02
CA GLN A 49 7.21 5.77 5.36
C GLN A 49 6.92 6.90 6.35
N LEU A 50 5.78 6.86 7.02
CA LEU A 50 5.37 7.94 7.93
C LEU A 50 6.31 8.06 9.13
N THR A 51 6.79 6.93 9.67
CA THR A 51 7.79 6.89 10.76
C THR A 51 9.11 7.54 10.34
N LEU A 52 9.59 7.34 9.11
CA LEU A 52 10.79 8.02 8.62
C LEU A 52 10.60 9.54 8.56
N GLN A 53 9.41 9.99 8.17
CA GLN A 53 9.09 11.40 8.01
C GLN A 53 8.86 12.14 9.33
N LEU A 54 8.59 11.41 10.42
CA LEU A 54 8.53 11.99 11.77
C LEU A 54 9.81 12.71 12.16
N SER A 55 10.95 12.33 11.61
CA SER A 55 12.21 13.05 11.83
C SER A 55 12.14 14.54 11.42
N LYS A 56 11.23 14.91 10.51
CA LYS A 56 10.99 16.29 10.09
C LYS A 56 9.96 17.02 10.97
N PHE A 57 9.16 16.28 11.74
CA PHE A 57 8.10 16.84 12.56
C PHE A 57 8.69 17.44 13.84
N ARG A 58 8.33 18.69 14.15
CA ARG A 58 8.80 19.41 15.34
C ARG A 58 7.65 19.59 16.32
N PHE A 59 7.74 18.89 17.45
CA PHE A 59 6.76 18.93 18.51
C PHE A 59 6.83 20.24 19.31
N LYS A 60 5.66 20.82 19.64
CA LYS A 60 5.53 21.89 20.63
C LYS A 60 4.84 21.33 21.87
N SER A 61 5.43 21.61 23.04
CA SER A 61 5.01 21.04 24.32
C SER A 61 3.64 21.50 24.83
N ASP A 62 3.14 22.65 24.34
CA ASP A 62 1.94 23.32 24.88
C ASP A 62 0.66 23.08 24.04
N THR A 63 0.68 22.13 23.10
CA THR A 63 -0.47 21.88 22.20
C THR A 63 -0.78 20.39 22.13
N ASP A 64 -2.02 20.04 21.78
CA ASP A 64 -2.43 18.66 21.59
C ASP A 64 -1.58 17.97 20.52
N LEU A 65 -1.14 16.74 20.80
CA LEU A 65 -0.23 16.00 19.94
C LEU A 65 -0.91 15.56 18.65
N GLU A 66 -2.14 15.06 18.74
CA GLU A 66 -2.91 14.54 17.61
C GLU A 66 -3.26 15.68 16.65
N GLU A 67 -3.69 16.84 17.17
CA GLU A 67 -3.97 18.04 16.37
C GLU A 67 -2.72 18.58 15.65
N GLN A 68 -1.58 18.67 16.35
CA GLN A 68 -0.32 19.12 15.73
C GLN A 68 0.12 18.17 14.62
N PHE A 69 0.02 16.86 14.88
CA PHE A 69 0.41 15.83 13.93
C PHE A 69 -0.49 15.85 12.70
N ASP A 70 -1.81 15.90 12.88
CA ASP A 70 -2.78 15.91 11.79
C ASP A 70 -2.57 17.11 10.87
N LYS A 71 -2.37 18.30 11.45
CA LYS A 71 -2.09 19.51 10.67
C LYS A 71 -0.78 19.42 9.89
N TRP A 72 0.27 18.87 10.50
CA TRP A 72 1.54 18.66 9.80
C TRP A 72 1.41 17.63 8.67
N PHE A 73 0.71 16.53 8.96
CA PHE A 73 0.48 15.44 8.01
C PHE A 73 -0.26 15.93 6.76
N GLU A 74 -1.38 16.63 6.95
CA GLU A 74 -2.19 17.18 5.85
C GLU A 74 -1.42 18.15 4.95
N THR A 75 -0.51 18.94 5.54
CA THR A 75 0.23 19.97 4.81
C THR A 75 1.51 19.47 4.14
N THR A 76 2.05 18.34 4.59
CA THR A 76 3.43 17.95 4.25
C THR A 76 3.55 16.54 3.67
N GLU A 77 2.86 15.55 4.25
CA GLU A 77 3.19 14.13 3.99
C GLU A 77 1.99 13.32 3.46
N GLN A 78 0.77 13.85 3.51
CA GLN A 78 -0.43 13.11 3.10
C GLN A 78 -0.34 12.60 1.65
N ASP A 79 -0.07 13.49 0.69
CA ASP A 79 0.02 13.12 -0.73
C ASP A 79 1.17 12.14 -1.01
N ASP A 80 2.29 12.29 -0.31
CA ASP A 80 3.44 11.40 -0.44
C ASP A 80 3.14 10.01 0.11
N LEU A 81 2.39 9.93 1.22
CA LEU A 81 1.96 8.66 1.78
C LEU A 81 0.97 7.94 0.85
N HIS A 82 0.00 8.66 0.28
CA HIS A 82 -0.92 8.09 -0.73
C HIS A 82 -0.14 7.55 -1.94
N ARG A 83 0.82 8.31 -2.47
CA ARG A 83 1.67 7.87 -3.58
C ARG A 83 2.50 6.64 -3.22
N ALA A 84 3.10 6.62 -2.04
CA ALA A 84 3.87 5.47 -1.57
C ALA A 84 3.01 4.20 -1.43
N CYS A 85 1.80 4.32 -0.88
CA CYS A 85 0.84 3.22 -0.78
C CYS A 85 0.45 2.71 -2.16
N ARG A 86 0.14 3.61 -3.09
CA ARG A 86 -0.23 3.26 -4.47
C ARG A 86 0.89 2.53 -5.21
N HIS A 87 2.12 3.00 -5.12
CA HIS A 87 3.25 2.30 -5.74
C HIS A 87 3.45 0.92 -5.15
N CYS A 88 3.30 0.76 -3.83
CA CYS A 88 3.36 -0.55 -3.19
C CYS A 88 2.24 -1.47 -3.69
N LEU A 89 1.02 -0.96 -3.85
CA LEU A 89 -0.11 -1.72 -4.40
C LEU A 89 0.13 -2.15 -5.84
N GLU A 90 0.68 -1.27 -6.69
CA GLU A 90 1.04 -1.60 -8.07
C GLU A 90 2.13 -2.68 -8.14
N ASP A 91 3.12 -2.62 -7.25
CA ASP A 91 4.18 -3.62 -7.13
C ASP A 91 3.62 -4.98 -6.70
N GLU A 92 2.77 -5.03 -5.68
CA GLU A 92 2.13 -6.27 -5.22
C GLU A 92 1.16 -6.83 -6.28
N ALA A 93 0.37 -5.98 -6.93
CA ALA A 93 -0.51 -6.39 -8.01
C ALA A 93 0.27 -7.00 -9.19
N ARG A 94 1.43 -6.43 -9.53
CA ARG A 94 2.34 -6.99 -10.53
C ARG A 94 2.85 -8.37 -10.11
N LYS A 95 3.32 -8.54 -8.87
CA LYS A 95 3.78 -9.85 -8.36
C LYS A 95 2.68 -10.91 -8.42
N ILE A 96 1.44 -10.55 -8.07
CA ILE A 96 0.28 -11.45 -8.15
C ILE A 96 0.03 -11.87 -9.60
N ARG A 97 0.01 -10.91 -10.54
CA ARG A 97 -0.19 -11.18 -11.96
C ARG A 97 0.92 -12.07 -12.55
N GLU A 98 2.17 -11.80 -12.19
CA GLU A 98 3.32 -12.60 -12.62
C GLU A 98 3.28 -14.03 -12.06
N SER A 99 2.99 -14.19 -10.76
CA SER A 99 2.83 -15.50 -10.13
C SER A 99 1.72 -16.33 -10.80
N ASN A 100 0.59 -15.70 -11.12
CA ASN A 100 -0.50 -16.35 -11.85
C ASN A 100 -0.11 -16.74 -13.29
N GLY A 101 0.74 -15.94 -13.96
CA GLY A 101 1.26 -16.27 -15.30
C GLY A 101 2.30 -17.39 -15.31
N HIS A 102 3.09 -17.52 -14.24
CA HIS A 102 4.10 -18.57 -14.10
C HIS A 102 3.51 -19.94 -13.74
N ASN A 103 2.28 -19.98 -13.21
CA ASN A 103 1.55 -21.22 -12.91
C ASN A 103 0.83 -21.84 -14.13
N LEU A 104 0.92 -21.21 -15.31
CA LEU A 104 0.48 -21.86 -16.55
C LEU A 104 1.37 -23.08 -16.81
N SER A 105 0.73 -24.23 -17.04
CA SER A 105 1.43 -25.46 -17.46
C SER A 105 2.34 -25.14 -18.64
N SER A 106 3.50 -25.79 -18.74
CA SER A 106 4.40 -25.65 -19.88
C SER A 106 3.71 -25.88 -21.23
N LEU A 107 2.59 -26.63 -21.24
CA LEU A 107 1.71 -26.78 -22.39
C LEU A 107 0.91 -25.49 -22.68
N ASP A 108 0.31 -24.85 -21.67
CA ASP A 108 -0.47 -23.61 -21.83
C ASP A 108 0.41 -22.43 -22.26
N GLN A 109 1.64 -22.35 -21.75
CA GLN A 109 2.61 -21.36 -22.19
C GLN A 109 3.02 -21.57 -23.66
N TYR A 110 3.16 -22.82 -24.08
CA TYR A 110 3.45 -23.17 -25.47
C TYR A 110 2.26 -22.84 -26.39
N LEU A 111 1.04 -23.23 -25.99
CA LEU A 111 -0.19 -22.95 -26.74
C LEU A 111 -0.42 -21.45 -26.88
N LYS A 112 -0.29 -20.66 -25.79
CA LYS A 112 -0.43 -19.21 -25.84
C LYS A 112 0.60 -18.53 -26.75
N LYS A 113 1.83 -19.05 -26.79
CA LYS A 113 2.93 -18.50 -27.62
C LYS A 113 2.78 -18.85 -29.10
N HIS A 114 2.19 -20.00 -29.44
CA HIS A 114 2.14 -20.50 -30.83
C HIS A 114 0.75 -20.41 -31.49
N LEU A 115 -0.33 -20.34 -30.72
CA LEU A 115 -1.71 -20.30 -31.24
C LEU A 115 -2.42 -18.95 -31.02
N GLY A 116 -1.82 -18.02 -30.25
CA GLY A 116 -2.47 -16.76 -29.89
C GLY A 116 -3.69 -16.95 -28.99
N ASP A 117 -4.43 -15.86 -28.72
CA ASP A 117 -5.53 -15.75 -27.74
C ASP A 117 -6.82 -16.51 -28.14
N VAL A 118 -6.72 -17.54 -28.97
CA VAL A 118 -7.85 -18.27 -29.59
C VAL A 118 -8.15 -19.59 -28.88
N HIS A 119 -7.59 -19.83 -27.69
CA HIS A 119 -7.91 -21.02 -26.88
C HIS A 119 -8.35 -20.62 -25.48
N THR A 120 -9.64 -20.31 -25.35
CA THR A 120 -10.39 -20.60 -24.13
C THR A 120 -10.68 -22.09 -24.11
N VAL A 121 -10.05 -22.82 -23.19
CA VAL A 121 -10.42 -24.21 -22.88
C VAL A 121 -11.53 -24.13 -21.82
N GLU A 122 -12.72 -24.60 -22.15
CA GLU A 122 -13.81 -24.89 -21.18
C GLU A 122 -13.45 -26.07 -20.27
#